data_AF-A0A7K7ADG5-F1
#
_entry.id   AF-A0A7K7ADG5-F1
#
_cell.length_a   1.000
_cell.length_b   1.000
_cell.length_c   1.000
_cell.angle_alpha   90.00
_cell.angle_beta   90.00
_cell.angle_gamma   90.00
#
_symmetry.space_group_name_H-M   'P 1'
#
loop_
_entity.id
_entity.type
_entity.pdbx_description
1 polymer ?
#
loop_
_entity_poly.entity_id
_entity_poly.type
_entity_poly.pdbx_seq_one_letter_code
_entity_poly.pdbx_strand_id
1 'polypeptide(L)'
;DPRLRRLHDEMAALKSHCQAQLLLEMSKAAQAEEQLRQQAQTEERRVASLEAQISEVSELLGTYEKAKQKDQLVIQKLKDRIAQLDLENKTLAIAASSRSAADVHVEEANLDVNVLKDKMEKLKRLLQAAASKGQPALDVEKLCELELPKGPETGDGEKATALYYQQELKQLKEEFERYKMRAQVVLKNKSAKDGSLAKELEEAQEQLADLREKYVVLRLSSEEMEKQHQQDMEAKKQEMSQLQQAHRQELERCQLDYRERTLKLEEEMHKQRERALAVLAEKDQELEQLRAVTLPCGLQGSKNSLSPGSDVASGESPGDDSSEGLPQALPLAAPTEPTFFLYAEQLARKEVEIVALRKQKHRLETELHRLQERLLVEGEKHREEVSALQDEIQKNLRDKSREGANLEYLKNIVYRFLTLPDSLGRQQTLTAILTILHFSPEEKLSVAKQSPYGSRWLSGKR
;
A
#
# COMPACT_ATOMS: atom_id res chain seq x y z
N ASP A 1 -46.96 72.26 36.85
CA ASP A 1 -46.05 71.59 37.79
C ASP A 1 -44.67 71.31 37.19
N PRO A 2 -43.59 71.79 37.82
CA PRO A 2 -42.21 71.54 37.36
C PRO A 2 -41.81 70.06 37.45
N ARG A 3 -42.41 69.29 38.36
CA ARG A 3 -42.17 67.83 38.50
C ARG A 3 -42.70 67.02 37.30
N LEU A 4 -43.87 67.40 36.76
CA LEU A 4 -44.45 66.74 35.58
C LEU A 4 -43.62 66.99 34.31
N ARG A 5 -42.97 68.15 34.20
CA ARG A 5 -42.05 68.47 33.09
C ARG A 5 -40.78 67.62 33.16
N ARG A 6 -40.15 67.51 34.34
CA ARG A 6 -38.99 66.63 34.53
C ARG A 6 -39.29 65.17 34.18
N LEU A 7 -40.44 64.66 34.62
CA LEU A 7 -40.90 63.31 34.26
C LEU A 7 -41.10 63.15 32.75
N HIS A 8 -41.64 64.17 32.06
CA HIS A 8 -41.77 64.13 30.60
C HIS A 8 -40.41 64.13 29.89
N ASP A 9 -39.46 64.95 30.36
CA ASP A 9 -38.12 65.02 29.80
C ASP A 9 -37.35 63.70 30.02
N GLU A 10 -37.46 63.10 31.20
CA GLU A 10 -36.90 61.79 31.54
C GLU A 10 -37.51 60.67 30.67
N MET A 11 -38.83 60.67 30.47
CA MET A 11 -39.50 59.71 29.59
C MET A 11 -39.09 59.87 28.13
N ALA A 12 -38.89 61.11 27.65
CA ALA A 12 -38.42 61.37 26.30
C ALA A 12 -36.96 60.90 26.11
N ALA A 13 -36.10 61.16 27.10
CA ALA A 13 -34.71 60.70 27.09
C ALA A 13 -34.63 59.17 27.11
N LEU A 14 -35.42 58.50 27.96
CA LEU A 14 -35.46 57.04 28.04
C LEU A 14 -35.99 56.43 26.74
N LYS A 15 -37.03 57.02 26.14
CA LYS A 15 -37.55 56.59 24.83
C LYS A 15 -36.51 56.73 23.73
N SER A 16 -35.78 57.85 23.70
CA SER A 16 -34.69 58.07 22.73
C SER A 16 -33.55 57.07 22.93
N HIS A 17 -33.17 56.80 24.18
CA HIS A 17 -32.13 55.81 24.51
C HIS A 17 -32.54 54.40 24.10
N CYS A 18 -33.77 53.96 24.45
CA CYS A 18 -34.31 52.66 24.02
C CYS A 18 -34.37 52.54 22.50
N GLN A 19 -34.74 53.61 21.78
CA GLN A 19 -34.78 53.62 20.32
C GLN A 19 -33.37 53.51 19.72
N ALA A 20 -32.39 54.22 20.27
CA ALA A 20 -30.99 54.12 19.85
C ALA A 20 -30.42 52.73 20.12
N GLN A 21 -30.73 52.14 21.28
CA GLN A 21 -30.31 50.79 21.62
C GLN A 21 -30.96 49.74 20.72
N LEU A 22 -32.24 49.89 20.40
CA LEU A 22 -32.93 49.01 19.45
C LEU A 22 -32.27 49.05 18.06
N LEU A 23 -31.94 50.24 17.56
CA LEU A 23 -31.24 50.38 16.28
C LEU A 23 -29.84 49.75 16.31
N LEU A 24 -29.11 49.92 17.40
CA LEU A 24 -27.81 49.29 17.58
C LEU A 24 -27.92 47.76 17.57
N GLU A 25 -28.85 47.19 18.33
CA GLU A 25 -29.08 45.75 18.36
C GLU A 25 -29.58 45.21 17.01
N MET A 26 -30.44 45.94 16.30
CA MET A 26 -30.84 45.58 14.93
C MET A 26 -29.65 45.56 13.97
N SER A 27 -28.75 46.54 14.05
CA SER A 27 -27.54 46.58 13.20
C SER A 27 -26.58 45.43 13.51
N LYS A 28 -26.40 45.09 14.78
CA LYS A 28 -25.58 43.94 15.20
C LYS A 28 -26.20 42.63 14.75
N ALA A 29 -27.52 42.49 14.87
CA ALA A 29 -28.24 41.31 14.39
C ALA A 29 -28.10 41.15 12.87
N ALA A 30 -28.27 42.23 12.10
CA ALA A 30 -28.07 42.20 10.65
C ALA A 30 -26.64 41.83 10.25
N GLN A 31 -25.62 42.33 10.96
CA GLN A 31 -24.23 41.95 10.74
C GLN A 31 -23.97 40.47 11.06
N ALA A 32 -24.55 39.96 12.16
CA ALA A 32 -24.44 38.55 12.52
C ALA A 32 -25.14 37.63 11.49
N GLU A 33 -26.31 38.03 10.99
CA GLU A 33 -27.02 37.30 9.93
C GLU A 33 -26.23 37.27 8.62
N GLU A 34 -25.57 38.38 8.25
CA GLU A 34 -24.73 38.44 7.05
C GLU A 34 -23.48 37.56 7.19
N GLN A 35 -22.83 37.56 8.36
CA GLN A 35 -21.71 36.66 8.64
C GLN A 35 -22.13 35.18 8.58
N LEU A 36 -23.29 34.84 9.14
CA LEU A 36 -23.83 33.48 9.07
C LEU A 36 -24.18 33.08 7.63
N ARG A 37 -24.73 34.00 6.82
CA ARG A 37 -24.98 33.75 5.39
C ARG A 37 -23.69 33.49 4.63
N GLN A 38 -22.64 34.28 4.87
CA GLN A 38 -21.34 34.09 4.22
C GLN A 38 -20.71 32.75 4.61
N GLN A 39 -20.76 32.39 5.89
CA GLN A 39 -20.29 31.09 6.37
C GLN A 39 -21.09 29.93 5.74
N ALA A 40 -22.41 30.03 5.69
CA ALA A 40 -23.26 29.03 5.04
C ALA A 40 -22.90 28.86 3.56
N GLN A 41 -22.71 29.95 2.81
CA GLN A 41 -22.29 29.88 1.40
C GLN A 41 -20.90 29.24 1.22
N THR A 42 -19.94 29.53 2.11
CA THR A 42 -18.62 28.89 2.04
C THR A 42 -18.69 27.40 2.34
N GLU A 43 -19.52 27.00 3.31
CA GLU A 43 -19.74 25.60 3.63
C GLU A 43 -20.48 24.87 2.49
N GLU A 44 -21.51 25.47 1.90
CA GLU A 44 -22.21 24.91 0.73
C GLU A 44 -21.26 24.70 -0.44
N ARG A 45 -20.37 25.66 -0.74
CA ARG A 45 -19.34 25.50 -1.79
C ARG A 45 -18.37 24.37 -1.46
N ARG A 46 -17.97 24.25 -0.19
CA ARG A 46 -17.09 23.18 0.27
C ARG A 46 -17.76 21.81 0.14
N VAL A 47 -19.02 21.69 0.55
CA VAL A 47 -19.82 20.47 0.39
C VAL A 47 -19.97 20.12 -1.08
N ALA A 48 -20.35 21.07 -1.94
CA ALA A 48 -20.48 20.83 -3.38
C ALA A 48 -19.17 20.36 -4.02
N SER A 49 -18.01 20.91 -3.59
CA SER A 49 -16.70 20.45 -4.06
C SER A 49 -16.39 19.03 -3.60
N LEU A 50 -16.74 18.67 -2.37
CA LEU A 50 -16.54 17.32 -1.84
C LEU A 50 -17.47 16.31 -2.53
N GLU A 51 -18.73 16.68 -2.77
CA GLU A 51 -19.68 15.87 -3.52
C GLU A 51 -19.20 15.60 -4.96
N ALA A 52 -18.63 16.61 -5.63
CA ALA A 52 -18.03 16.45 -6.94
C ALA A 52 -16.86 15.46 -6.92
N GLN A 53 -15.93 15.58 -5.96
CA GLN A 53 -14.82 14.64 -5.80
C GLN A 53 -15.30 13.22 -5.48
N ILE A 54 -16.31 13.07 -4.62
CA ILE A 54 -16.93 11.76 -4.32
C ILE A 54 -17.56 11.16 -5.57
N SER A 55 -18.21 11.98 -6.41
CA SER A 55 -18.81 11.51 -7.67
C SER A 55 -17.75 11.03 -8.66
N GLU A 56 -16.64 11.75 -8.79
CA GLU A 56 -15.51 11.37 -9.65
C GLU A 56 -14.87 10.06 -9.18
N VAL A 57 -14.61 9.92 -7.88
CA VAL A 57 -14.07 8.67 -7.30
C VAL A 57 -15.05 7.51 -7.48
N SER A 58 -16.35 7.75 -7.34
CA SER A 58 -17.39 6.73 -7.55
C SER A 58 -17.46 6.27 -9.00
N GLU A 59 -17.31 7.20 -9.95
CA GLU A 59 -17.25 6.88 -11.37
C GLU A 59 -15.98 6.08 -11.70
N LEU A 60 -14.81 6.53 -11.23
CA LEU A 60 -13.55 5.83 -11.41
C LEU A 60 -13.61 4.40 -10.82
N LEU A 61 -14.11 4.25 -9.60
CA LEU A 61 -14.32 2.94 -8.99
C LEU A 61 -15.27 2.07 -9.82
N GLY A 62 -16.35 2.65 -10.35
CA GLY A 62 -17.29 1.97 -11.23
C GLY A 62 -16.65 1.50 -12.55
N THR A 63 -15.77 2.31 -13.15
CA THR A 63 -15.02 1.90 -14.36
C THR A 63 -14.00 0.81 -14.05
N TYR A 64 -13.30 0.91 -12.92
CA TYR A 64 -12.34 -0.10 -12.47
C TYR A 64 -13.01 -1.44 -12.19
N GLU A 65 -14.14 -1.45 -11.49
CA GLU A 65 -14.89 -2.68 -11.21
C GLU A 65 -15.40 -3.33 -12.51
N LYS A 66 -15.88 -2.54 -13.48
CA LYS A 66 -16.26 -3.06 -14.81
C LYS A 66 -15.06 -3.64 -15.57
N ALA A 67 -13.89 -3.01 -15.49
CA ALA A 67 -12.67 -3.52 -16.12
C ALA A 67 -12.24 -4.85 -15.46
N LYS A 68 -12.22 -4.90 -14.13
CA LYS A 68 -11.94 -6.10 -13.35
C LYS A 68 -12.90 -7.26 -13.68
N GLN A 69 -14.19 -6.98 -13.85
CA GLN A 69 -15.17 -8.00 -14.27
C GLN A 69 -14.88 -8.54 -15.67
N LYS A 70 -14.50 -7.67 -16.62
CA LYS A 70 -14.07 -8.10 -17.97
C LYS A 70 -12.82 -8.97 -17.90
N ASP A 71 -11.83 -8.58 -17.11
CA ASP A 71 -10.60 -9.34 -16.93
C ASP A 71 -10.87 -10.70 -16.27
N GLN A 72 -11.74 -10.75 -15.26
CA GLN A 72 -12.18 -12.00 -14.64
C GLN A 72 -12.82 -12.95 -15.67
N LEU A 73 -13.66 -12.43 -16.57
CA LEU A 73 -14.26 -13.21 -17.65
C LEU A 73 -13.21 -13.70 -18.67
N VAL A 74 -12.23 -12.86 -19.02
CA VAL A 74 -11.13 -13.25 -19.92
C VAL A 74 -10.27 -14.32 -19.27
N ILE A 75 -9.91 -14.17 -17.99
CA ILE A 75 -9.17 -15.17 -17.21
C ILE A 75 -9.94 -16.50 -17.19
N GLN A 76 -11.26 -16.47 -16.99
CA GLN A 76 -12.06 -17.69 -17.00
C GLN A 76 -12.04 -18.36 -18.38
N LYS A 77 -12.20 -17.60 -19.47
CA LYS A 77 -12.10 -18.13 -20.84
C LYS A 77 -10.73 -18.74 -21.14
N LEU A 78 -9.65 -18.10 -20.68
CA LEU A 78 -8.29 -18.61 -20.83
C LEU A 78 -8.07 -19.88 -20.02
N LYS A 79 -8.58 -19.95 -18.78
CA LYS A 79 -8.57 -21.18 -17.97
C LYS A 79 -9.30 -22.33 -18.65
N ASP A 80 -10.49 -22.05 -19.20
CA ASP A 80 -11.28 -23.05 -19.93
C ASP A 80 -10.53 -23.53 -21.20
N ARG A 81 -9.86 -22.62 -21.92
CA ARG A 81 -9.03 -22.96 -23.09
C ARG A 81 -7.81 -23.80 -22.72
N ILE A 82 -7.13 -23.48 -21.62
CA ILE A 82 -6.00 -24.29 -21.11
C ILE A 82 -6.50 -25.68 -20.75
N ALA A 83 -7.62 -25.80 -20.04
CA ALA A 83 -8.21 -27.10 -19.69
C ALA A 83 -8.58 -27.91 -20.96
N GLN A 84 -9.10 -27.26 -22.00
CA GLN A 84 -9.37 -27.90 -23.29
C GLN A 84 -8.08 -28.40 -23.97
N LEU A 85 -7.04 -27.56 -24.02
CA LEU A 85 -5.74 -27.94 -24.58
C LEU A 85 -5.09 -29.08 -23.78
N ASP A 86 -5.25 -29.11 -22.45
CA ASP A 86 -4.77 -30.22 -21.61
C ASP A 86 -5.50 -31.53 -21.92
N LEU A 87 -6.79 -31.49 -22.20
CA LEU A 87 -7.55 -32.66 -22.64
C LEU A 87 -7.12 -33.14 -24.03
N GLU A 88 -6.92 -32.21 -24.97
CA GLU A 88 -6.39 -32.50 -26.30
C GLU A 88 -5.00 -33.12 -26.22
N ASN A 89 -4.09 -32.54 -25.43
CA ASN A 89 -2.74 -33.05 -25.21
C ASN A 89 -2.74 -34.43 -24.53
N LYS A 90 -3.58 -34.67 -23.53
CA LYS A 90 -3.75 -36.00 -22.92
C LYS A 90 -4.21 -37.03 -23.95
N THR A 91 -5.17 -36.67 -24.80
CA THR A 91 -5.68 -37.56 -25.85
C THR A 91 -4.60 -37.86 -26.90
N LEU A 92 -3.86 -36.85 -27.33
CA LEU A 92 -2.72 -37.00 -28.25
C LEU A 92 -1.61 -37.85 -27.64
N ALA A 93 -1.29 -37.66 -26.36
CA ALA A 93 -0.30 -38.46 -25.64
C ALA A 93 -0.73 -39.94 -25.55
N ILE A 94 -2.01 -40.21 -25.26
CA ILE A 94 -2.56 -41.58 -25.27
C ILE A 94 -2.47 -42.19 -26.68
N ALA A 95 -2.84 -41.44 -27.73
CA ALA A 95 -2.76 -41.91 -29.11
C ALA A 95 -1.30 -42.17 -29.56
N ALA A 96 -0.35 -41.31 -29.17
CA ALA A 96 1.07 -41.47 -29.43
C ALA A 96 1.67 -42.67 -28.67
N SER A 97 1.35 -42.81 -27.38
CA SER A 97 1.76 -43.95 -26.56
C SER A 97 1.21 -45.26 -27.13
N SER A 98 -0.04 -45.26 -27.60
CA SER A 98 -0.69 -46.44 -28.20
C SER A 98 -0.06 -46.85 -29.53
N ARG A 99 0.47 -45.89 -30.31
CA ARG A 99 1.23 -46.20 -31.54
C ARG A 99 2.68 -46.61 -31.27
N SER A 100 3.29 -46.14 -30.20
CA SER A 100 4.68 -46.50 -29.84
C SER A 100 4.83 -47.91 -29.25
N ALA A 101 3.77 -48.48 -28.65
CA ALA A 101 3.80 -49.81 -28.07
C ALA A 101 3.56 -50.95 -29.09
N ALA A 102 3.11 -50.63 -30.31
CA ALA A 102 2.66 -51.64 -31.26
C ALA A 102 3.61 -51.92 -32.43
N ASP A 103 4.64 -51.10 -32.75
CA ASP A 103 5.28 -51.27 -34.07
C ASP A 103 6.77 -50.96 -34.27
N VAL A 104 7.60 -50.60 -33.28
CA VAL A 104 9.03 -50.30 -33.62
C VAL A 104 10.12 -50.78 -32.64
N HIS A 105 9.85 -51.18 -31.39
CA HIS A 105 10.96 -51.28 -30.42
C HIS A 105 11.18 -52.65 -29.76
N VAL A 106 11.57 -53.68 -30.54
CA VAL A 106 12.29 -54.85 -29.99
C VAL A 106 13.45 -55.39 -30.87
N GLU A 107 13.51 -55.13 -32.19
CA GLU A 107 14.48 -55.85 -33.06
C GLU A 107 15.72 -55.07 -33.58
N GLU A 108 16.01 -53.86 -33.11
CA GLU A 108 17.16 -53.09 -33.66
C GLU A 108 18.43 -53.11 -32.79
N ALA A 109 18.36 -53.50 -31.52
CA ALA A 109 19.50 -53.37 -30.61
C ALA A 109 20.56 -54.49 -30.72
N ASN A 110 20.31 -55.58 -31.47
CA ASN A 110 21.21 -56.75 -31.54
C ASN A 110 21.39 -57.31 -32.97
N LEU A 111 21.59 -56.45 -33.96
CA LEU A 111 21.93 -56.88 -35.33
C LEU A 111 23.43 -57.15 -35.45
N ASP A 112 23.86 -58.34 -35.06
CA ASP A 112 25.18 -58.88 -35.44
C ASP A 112 25.21 -59.11 -36.97
N VAL A 113 26.38 -58.89 -37.58
CA VAL A 113 26.62 -59.07 -39.03
C VAL A 113 26.21 -60.48 -39.49
N ASN A 114 26.40 -61.48 -38.62
CA ASN A 114 25.99 -62.86 -38.88
C ASN A 114 24.47 -63.03 -38.91
N VAL A 115 23.73 -62.37 -38.01
CA VAL A 115 22.25 -62.40 -37.99
C VAL A 115 21.69 -61.72 -39.24
N LEU A 116 22.32 -60.63 -39.70
CA LEU A 116 21.93 -59.96 -40.94
C LEU A 116 22.24 -60.83 -42.18
N LYS A 117 23.38 -61.51 -42.18
CA LYS A 117 23.77 -62.46 -43.24
C LYS A 117 22.81 -63.65 -43.33
N ASP A 118 22.38 -64.20 -42.19
CA ASP A 118 21.41 -65.28 -42.13
C ASP A 118 20.01 -64.83 -42.57
N LYS A 119 19.59 -63.61 -42.20
CA LYS A 119 18.35 -63.00 -42.70
C LYS A 119 18.41 -62.78 -44.22
N MET A 120 19.56 -62.34 -44.74
CA MET A 120 19.79 -62.15 -46.18
C MET A 120 19.80 -63.48 -46.96
N GLU A 121 20.39 -64.54 -46.40
CA GLU A 121 20.31 -65.88 -46.98
C GLU A 121 18.90 -66.47 -46.94
N LYS A 122 18.13 -66.25 -45.86
CA LYS A 122 16.72 -66.65 -45.80
C LYS A 122 15.90 -65.93 -46.87
N LEU A 123 16.12 -64.62 -47.07
CA LEU A 123 15.50 -63.87 -48.16
C LEU A 123 15.91 -64.39 -49.54
N LYS A 124 17.19 -64.76 -49.74
CA LYS A 124 17.67 -65.38 -50.97
C LYS A 124 17.03 -66.74 -51.24
N ARG A 125 16.86 -67.58 -50.21
CA ARG A 125 16.17 -68.87 -50.30
C ARG A 125 14.68 -68.69 -50.59
N LEU A 126 14.02 -67.70 -49.96
CA LEU A 126 12.63 -67.36 -50.25
C LEU A 126 12.44 -66.81 -51.66
N LEU A 127 13.40 -66.03 -52.15
CA LEU A 127 13.42 -65.52 -53.52
C LEU A 127 13.63 -66.65 -54.54
N GLN A 128 14.53 -67.60 -54.27
CA GLN A 128 14.68 -68.82 -55.08
C GLN A 128 13.44 -69.71 -55.03
N ALA A 129 12.81 -69.85 -53.86
CA ALA A 129 11.56 -70.57 -53.72
C ALA A 129 10.40 -69.88 -54.46
N ALA A 130 10.36 -68.55 -54.48
CA ALA A 130 9.41 -67.76 -55.26
C ALA A 130 9.69 -67.85 -56.76
N ALA A 131 10.97 -67.82 -57.17
CA ALA A 131 11.40 -68.01 -58.55
C ALA A 131 11.07 -69.42 -59.08
N SER A 132 11.07 -70.45 -58.21
CA SER A 132 10.64 -71.80 -58.57
C SER A 132 9.11 -71.98 -58.69
N LYS A 133 8.32 -71.01 -58.21
CA LYS A 133 6.85 -71.04 -58.22
C LYS A 133 6.20 -70.05 -59.19
N GLY A 134 7.00 -69.27 -59.92
CA GLY A 134 6.55 -68.39 -61.00
C GLY A 134 7.20 -68.78 -62.32
N GLN A 135 6.45 -68.72 -63.42
CA GLN A 135 6.94 -68.86 -64.80
C GLN A 135 8.14 -67.92 -65.09
N PRO A 136 8.99 -68.24 -66.08
CA PRO A 136 10.40 -67.86 -66.08
C PRO A 136 10.57 -66.34 -66.21
N ALA A 137 11.01 -65.71 -65.12
CA ALA A 137 11.50 -64.35 -65.17
C ALA A 137 12.93 -64.38 -65.71
N LEU A 138 13.04 -64.00 -66.99
CA LEU A 138 14.19 -63.33 -67.61
C LEU A 138 15.57 -63.83 -67.15
N ASP A 139 16.06 -64.78 -67.92
CA ASP A 139 17.45 -65.20 -68.13
C ASP A 139 18.49 -64.09 -67.83
N VAL A 140 18.98 -64.03 -66.58
CA VAL A 140 20.04 -63.12 -66.12
C VAL A 140 21.43 -63.61 -66.61
N GLU A 141 21.49 -64.74 -67.31
CA GLU A 141 22.74 -65.34 -67.81
C GLU A 141 23.16 -64.81 -69.20
N LYS A 142 22.35 -63.97 -69.85
CA LYS A 142 22.69 -63.30 -71.14
C LYS A 142 23.32 -61.91 -71.04
N LEU A 143 23.83 -61.52 -69.87
CA LEU A 143 24.56 -60.25 -69.69
C LEU A 143 26.07 -60.41 -69.50
N CYS A 144 26.61 -61.64 -69.54
CA CYS A 144 28.04 -61.89 -69.35
C CYS A 144 28.76 -62.50 -70.57
N GLU A 145 28.08 -62.78 -71.67
CA GLU A 145 28.70 -63.24 -72.93
C GLU A 145 28.81 -62.08 -73.93
N LEU A 146 29.68 -61.11 -73.63
CA LEU A 146 30.20 -60.20 -74.64
C LEU A 146 31.41 -60.87 -75.32
N GLU A 147 31.13 -61.92 -76.10
CA GLU A 147 32.11 -62.45 -77.03
C GLU A 147 32.32 -61.44 -78.17
N LEU A 148 33.54 -60.92 -78.26
CA LEU A 148 34.08 -60.28 -79.45
C LEU A 148 34.11 -61.29 -80.61
N PRO A 149 33.38 -61.10 -81.72
CA PRO A 149 33.59 -61.90 -82.91
C PRO A 149 34.68 -61.22 -83.77
N LYS A 150 35.87 -61.84 -83.79
CA LYS A 150 36.89 -61.57 -84.79
C LYS A 150 36.53 -62.28 -86.12
N GLY A 151 36.06 -61.49 -87.08
CA GLY A 151 36.20 -61.69 -88.55
C GLY A 151 35.39 -62.82 -89.21
N PRO A 152 35.41 -62.91 -90.55
CA PRO A 152 35.09 -61.87 -91.54
C PRO A 152 33.96 -62.32 -92.49
N GLU A 153 33.56 -61.42 -93.39
CA GLU A 153 32.78 -61.67 -94.62
C GLU A 153 31.25 -61.89 -94.51
N THR A 154 30.54 -61.06 -95.30
CA THR A 154 29.15 -61.20 -95.81
C THR A 154 27.95 -60.78 -94.92
N GLY A 155 27.56 -59.51 -95.05
CA GLY A 155 26.25 -59.18 -95.65
C GLY A 155 25.05 -58.81 -94.76
N ASP A 156 24.93 -59.31 -93.52
CA ASP A 156 23.73 -59.02 -92.70
C ASP A 156 24.00 -58.70 -91.20
N GLY A 157 25.26 -58.76 -90.75
CA GLY A 157 25.64 -58.41 -89.38
C GLY A 157 25.62 -56.89 -89.07
N GLU A 158 25.91 -56.05 -90.06
CA GLU A 158 25.98 -54.58 -89.90
C GLU A 158 24.61 -53.96 -89.60
N LYS A 159 23.53 -54.55 -90.11
CA LYS A 159 22.16 -54.09 -89.79
C LYS A 159 21.80 -54.41 -88.34
N ALA A 160 22.22 -55.57 -87.82
CA ALA A 160 21.98 -55.94 -86.42
C ALA A 160 22.77 -55.04 -85.45
N THR A 161 24.02 -54.70 -85.77
CA THR A 161 24.83 -53.75 -84.97
C THR A 161 24.33 -52.32 -85.10
N ALA A 162 23.93 -51.88 -86.30
CA ALA A 162 23.38 -50.55 -86.50
C ALA A 162 22.03 -50.36 -85.79
N LEU A 163 21.15 -51.36 -85.81
CA LEU A 163 19.88 -51.34 -85.08
C LEU A 163 20.10 -51.34 -83.56
N TYR A 164 21.11 -52.06 -83.06
CA TYR A 164 21.50 -52.05 -81.66
C TYR A 164 21.96 -50.66 -81.21
N TYR A 165 22.92 -50.05 -81.91
CA TYR A 165 23.35 -48.68 -81.61
C TYR A 165 22.20 -47.66 -81.74
N GLN A 166 21.29 -47.86 -82.70
CA GLN A 166 20.11 -47.01 -82.85
C GLN A 166 19.13 -47.17 -81.68
N GLN A 167 19.02 -48.36 -81.09
CA GLN A 167 18.21 -48.63 -79.91
C GLN A 167 18.84 -48.06 -78.63
N GLU A 168 20.15 -48.18 -78.45
CA GLU A 168 20.89 -47.52 -77.36
C GLU A 168 20.76 -45.99 -77.43
N LEU A 169 20.86 -45.41 -78.63
CA LEU A 169 20.68 -43.97 -78.82
C LEU A 169 19.26 -43.52 -78.47
N LYS A 170 18.24 -44.35 -78.72
CA LYS A 170 16.86 -44.09 -78.30
C LYS A 170 16.72 -44.19 -76.79
N GLN A 171 17.27 -45.22 -76.16
CA GLN A 171 17.25 -45.38 -74.70
C GLN A 171 17.96 -44.23 -74.00
N LEU A 172 19.13 -43.82 -74.48
CA LEU A 172 19.89 -42.70 -73.92
C LEU A 172 19.13 -41.37 -74.09
N LYS A 173 18.46 -41.16 -75.22
CA LYS A 173 17.57 -39.99 -75.41
C LYS A 173 16.39 -40.01 -74.46
N GLU A 174 15.76 -41.16 -74.25
CA GLU A 174 14.67 -41.31 -73.28
C GLU A 174 15.15 -41.08 -71.84
N GLU A 175 16.32 -41.60 -71.47
CA GLU A 175 16.93 -41.38 -70.16
C GLU A 175 17.32 -39.92 -69.94
N PHE A 176 17.85 -39.26 -70.98
CA PHE A 176 18.17 -37.84 -70.95
C PHE A 176 16.91 -36.98 -70.79
N GLU A 177 15.83 -37.28 -71.53
CA GLU A 177 14.56 -36.58 -71.36
C GLU A 177 13.96 -36.85 -69.96
N ARG A 178 14.03 -38.07 -69.45
CA ARG A 178 13.64 -38.39 -68.05
C ARG A 178 14.48 -37.60 -67.05
N TYR A 179 15.80 -37.48 -67.26
CA TYR A 179 16.69 -36.70 -66.40
C TYR A 179 16.37 -35.21 -66.44
N LYS A 180 16.17 -34.65 -67.64
CA LYS A 180 15.79 -33.25 -67.86
C LYS A 180 14.48 -32.92 -67.16
N MET A 181 13.47 -33.79 -67.27
CA MET A 181 12.19 -33.62 -66.56
C MET A 181 12.37 -33.67 -65.04
N ARG A 182 13.18 -34.60 -64.51
CA ARG A 182 13.49 -34.66 -63.07
C ARG A 182 14.23 -33.41 -62.58
N ALA A 183 15.25 -32.96 -63.31
CA ALA A 183 16.01 -31.75 -62.97
C ALA A 183 15.11 -30.50 -63.00
N GLN A 184 14.20 -30.40 -63.98
CA GLN A 184 13.25 -29.29 -64.08
C GLN A 184 12.26 -29.28 -62.90
N VAL A 185 11.78 -30.44 -62.45
CA VAL A 185 10.92 -30.56 -61.26
C VAL A 185 11.67 -30.17 -59.98
N VAL A 186 12.93 -30.60 -59.83
CA VAL A 186 13.76 -30.22 -58.67
C VAL A 186 14.02 -28.72 -58.64
N LEU A 187 14.33 -28.09 -59.78
CA LEU A 187 14.53 -26.64 -59.87
C LEU A 187 13.25 -25.84 -59.56
N LYS A 188 12.09 -26.28 -60.07
CA LYS A 188 10.80 -25.65 -59.75
C LYS A 188 10.44 -25.78 -58.27
N ASN A 189 10.69 -26.96 -57.68
CA ASN A 189 10.47 -27.18 -56.24
C ASN A 189 11.46 -26.37 -55.39
N LYS A 190 12.70 -26.19 -55.86
CA LYS A 190 13.71 -25.38 -55.19
C LYS A 190 13.33 -23.89 -55.23
N SER A 191 12.92 -23.37 -56.39
CA SER A 191 12.46 -21.97 -56.50
C SER A 191 11.19 -21.69 -55.71
N ALA A 192 10.25 -22.66 -55.63
CA ALA A 192 9.06 -22.52 -54.81
C ALA A 192 9.37 -22.48 -53.30
N LYS A 193 10.31 -23.33 -52.83
CA LYS A 193 10.78 -23.33 -51.44
C LYS A 193 11.60 -22.09 -51.10
N ASP A 194 12.47 -21.64 -52.00
CA ASP A 194 13.26 -20.43 -51.78
C ASP A 194 12.34 -19.20 -51.75
N GLY A 195 11.26 -19.19 -52.54
CA GLY A 195 10.21 -18.17 -52.46
C GLY A 195 9.38 -18.21 -51.17
N SER A 196 9.12 -19.39 -50.58
CA SER A 196 8.45 -19.47 -49.27
C SER A 196 9.36 -19.01 -48.13
N LEU A 197 10.64 -19.40 -48.16
CA LEU A 197 11.64 -18.95 -47.18
C LEU A 197 11.87 -17.44 -47.24
N ALA A 198 11.85 -16.84 -48.43
CA ALA A 198 11.97 -15.39 -48.59
C ALA A 198 10.80 -14.64 -47.95
N LYS A 199 9.57 -15.16 -48.10
CA LYS A 199 8.38 -14.59 -47.46
C LYS A 199 8.41 -14.74 -45.94
N GLU A 200 8.78 -15.90 -45.43
CA GLU A 200 8.96 -16.12 -43.99
C GLU A 200 10.02 -15.19 -43.39
N LEU A 201 11.10 -14.93 -44.13
CA LEU A 201 12.13 -13.97 -43.72
C LEU A 201 11.61 -12.53 -43.72
N GLU A 202 10.82 -12.14 -44.70
CA GLU A 202 10.18 -10.82 -44.79
C GLU A 202 9.19 -10.62 -43.64
N GLU A 203 8.31 -11.60 -43.39
CA GLU A 203 7.38 -11.59 -42.25
C GLU A 203 8.11 -11.49 -40.90
N ALA A 204 9.22 -12.22 -40.73
CA ALA A 204 10.04 -12.13 -39.53
C ALA A 204 10.73 -10.77 -39.38
N GLN A 205 11.14 -10.14 -40.48
CA GLN A 205 11.70 -8.79 -40.49
C GLN A 205 10.66 -7.73 -40.13
N GLU A 206 9.43 -7.85 -40.66
CA GLU A 206 8.29 -6.99 -40.30
C GLU A 206 7.96 -7.13 -38.81
N GLN A 207 7.86 -8.36 -38.28
CA GLN A 207 7.63 -8.59 -36.87
C GLN A 207 8.72 -7.98 -35.98
N LEU A 208 9.99 -8.08 -36.40
CA LEU A 208 11.11 -7.43 -35.71
C LEU A 208 11.03 -5.91 -35.76
N ALA A 209 10.56 -5.32 -36.87
CA ALA A 209 10.34 -3.89 -36.98
C ALA A 209 9.22 -3.42 -36.05
N ASP A 210 8.08 -4.12 -36.04
CA ASP A 210 6.95 -3.85 -35.15
C ASP A 210 7.33 -3.95 -33.67
N LEU A 211 8.10 -4.99 -33.30
CA LEU A 211 8.61 -5.16 -31.94
C LEU A 211 9.54 -4.02 -31.53
N ARG A 212 10.40 -3.56 -32.44
CA ARG A 212 11.28 -2.41 -32.19
C ARG A 212 10.49 -1.12 -32.03
N GLU A 213 9.49 -0.87 -32.86
CA GLU A 213 8.62 0.30 -32.73
C GLU A 213 7.86 0.28 -31.40
N LYS A 214 7.24 -0.86 -31.05
CA LYS A 214 6.56 -1.05 -29.76
C LYS A 214 7.50 -0.82 -28.58
N TYR A 215 8.73 -1.31 -28.66
CA TYR A 215 9.75 -1.07 -27.62
C TYR A 215 10.10 0.41 -27.50
N VAL A 216 10.28 1.12 -28.61
CA VAL A 216 10.56 2.57 -28.60
C VAL A 216 9.38 3.34 -28.00
N VAL A 217 8.15 3.04 -28.41
CA VAL A 217 6.94 3.69 -27.87
C VAL A 217 6.81 3.43 -26.36
N LEU A 218 6.99 2.17 -25.92
CA LEU A 218 6.92 1.81 -24.51
C LEU A 218 8.02 2.49 -23.68
N ARG A 219 9.22 2.61 -24.24
CA ARG A 219 10.32 3.33 -23.59
C ARG A 219 9.99 4.81 -23.45
N LEU A 220 9.50 5.45 -24.51
CA LEU A 220 9.14 6.87 -24.48
C LEU A 220 7.99 7.13 -23.49
N SER A 221 6.98 6.27 -23.44
CA SER A 221 5.90 6.40 -22.47
C SER A 221 6.38 6.18 -21.04
N SER A 222 7.29 5.25 -20.80
CA SER A 222 7.93 5.08 -19.48
C SER A 222 8.71 6.34 -19.07
N GLU A 223 9.52 6.90 -19.97
CA GLU A 223 10.28 8.12 -19.71
C GLU A 223 9.38 9.34 -19.47
N GLU A 224 8.24 9.44 -20.16
CA GLU A 224 7.26 10.51 -19.96
C GLU A 224 6.51 10.37 -18.64
N MET A 225 6.05 9.16 -18.30
CA MET A 225 5.45 8.89 -16.99
C MET A 225 6.45 9.16 -15.87
N GLU A 226 7.72 8.77 -15.99
CA GLU A 226 8.75 9.07 -14.99
C GLU A 226 8.95 10.58 -14.80
N LYS A 227 8.97 11.36 -15.88
CA LYS A 227 9.07 12.83 -15.80
C LYS A 227 7.86 13.44 -15.10
N GLN A 228 6.65 12.97 -15.41
CA GLN A 228 5.43 13.44 -14.75
C GLN A 228 5.47 13.14 -13.25
N HIS A 229 5.83 11.91 -12.86
CA HIS A 229 5.97 11.55 -11.45
C HIS A 229 7.05 12.39 -10.74
N GLN A 230 8.17 12.68 -11.41
CA GLN A 230 9.21 13.56 -10.85
C GLN A 230 8.69 14.98 -10.61
N GLN A 231 7.96 15.55 -11.58
CA GLN A 231 7.35 16.87 -11.44
C GLN A 231 6.32 16.91 -10.31
N ASP A 232 5.47 15.90 -10.20
CA ASP A 232 4.48 15.80 -9.12
C ASP A 232 5.17 15.69 -7.75
N MET A 233 6.23 14.88 -7.64
CA MET A 233 7.00 14.74 -6.40
C MET A 233 7.69 16.06 -6.02
N GLU A 234 8.21 16.80 -6.99
CA GLU A 234 8.78 18.13 -6.77
C GLU A 234 7.72 19.15 -6.34
N ALA A 235 6.55 19.16 -6.98
CA ALA A 235 5.42 20.01 -6.61
C ALA A 235 4.94 19.71 -5.19
N LYS A 236 4.74 18.44 -4.83
CA LYS A 236 4.38 18.03 -3.47
C LYS A 236 5.43 18.39 -2.43
N LYS A 237 6.71 18.26 -2.78
CA LYS A 237 7.81 18.70 -1.90
C LYS A 237 7.77 20.21 -1.67
N GLN A 238 7.50 20.99 -2.72
CA GLN A 238 7.36 22.44 -2.62
C GLN A 238 6.13 22.83 -1.76
N GLU A 239 4.96 22.23 -2.01
CA GLU A 239 3.74 22.42 -1.21
C GLU A 239 3.99 22.13 0.27
N MET A 240 4.64 21.01 0.59
CA MET A 240 5.00 20.65 1.97
C MET A 240 5.93 21.67 2.62
N SER A 241 6.93 22.18 1.88
CA SER A 241 7.84 23.20 2.41
C SER A 241 7.13 24.53 2.67
N GLN A 242 6.20 24.94 1.80
CA GLN A 242 5.39 26.14 1.98
C GLN A 242 4.45 26.01 3.17
N LEU A 243 3.79 24.87 3.32
CA LEU A 243 2.91 24.60 4.45
C LEU A 243 3.68 24.59 5.78
N GLN A 244 4.87 23.97 5.81
CA GLN A 244 5.75 23.99 6.98
C GLN A 244 6.17 25.42 7.35
N GLN A 245 6.52 26.24 6.36
CA GLN A 245 6.88 27.64 6.59
C GLN A 245 5.67 28.45 7.10
N ALA A 246 4.49 28.26 6.52
CA ALA A 246 3.26 28.93 6.96
C ALA A 246 2.92 28.55 8.40
N HIS A 247 2.92 27.26 8.75
CA HIS A 247 2.67 26.82 10.12
C HIS A 247 3.71 27.34 11.11
N ARG A 248 4.98 27.42 10.71
CA ARG A 248 6.02 28.05 11.55
C ARG A 248 5.72 29.52 11.81
N GLN A 249 5.33 30.27 10.77
CA GLN A 249 4.98 31.68 10.89
C GLN A 249 3.72 31.88 11.76
N GLU A 250 2.70 31.05 11.59
CA GLU A 250 1.48 31.05 12.41
C GLU A 250 1.81 30.76 13.87
N LEU A 251 2.67 29.78 14.14
CA LEU A 251 3.12 29.46 15.50
C LEU A 251 3.87 30.63 16.13
N GLU A 252 4.79 31.25 15.39
CA GLU A 252 5.54 32.42 15.84
C GLU A 252 4.58 33.60 16.14
N ARG A 253 3.60 33.84 15.27
CA ARG A 253 2.56 34.85 15.46
C ARG A 253 1.72 34.58 16.71
N CYS A 254 1.21 33.36 16.89
CA CYS A 254 0.45 32.99 18.08
C CYS A 254 1.30 33.16 19.36
N GLN A 255 2.57 32.78 19.33
CA GLN A 255 3.48 32.98 20.48
C GLN A 255 3.65 34.46 20.82
N LEU A 256 3.79 35.33 19.81
CA LEU A 256 3.88 36.78 20.02
C LEU A 256 2.57 37.33 20.62
N ASP A 257 1.42 36.92 20.10
CA ASP A 257 0.11 37.34 20.61
C ASP A 257 -0.07 36.94 22.10
N TYR A 258 0.34 35.73 22.48
CA TYR A 258 0.29 35.28 23.88
C TYR A 258 1.26 36.06 24.77
N ARG A 259 2.47 36.35 24.29
CA ARG A 259 3.43 37.19 25.02
C ARG A 259 2.89 38.59 25.24
N GLU A 260 2.30 39.20 24.22
CA GLU A 260 1.69 40.54 24.32
C GLU A 260 0.53 40.57 25.32
N ARG A 261 -0.36 39.56 25.29
CA ARG A 261 -1.46 39.44 26.27
C ARG A 261 -0.93 39.27 27.70
N THR A 262 0.14 38.50 27.86
CA THR A 262 0.78 38.29 29.18
C THR A 262 1.34 39.61 29.70
N LEU A 263 2.08 40.37 28.88
CA LEU A 263 2.62 41.68 29.23
C LEU A 263 1.51 42.67 29.62
N LYS A 264 0.41 42.72 28.86
CA LYS A 264 -0.75 43.60 29.19
C LYS A 264 -1.36 43.26 30.56
N LEU A 265 -1.52 41.98 30.88
CA LEU A 265 -2.02 41.55 32.17
C LEU A 265 -1.04 41.88 33.31
N GLU A 266 0.25 41.72 33.08
CA GLU A 266 1.29 42.12 34.04
C GLU A 266 1.24 43.63 34.31
N GLU A 267 1.14 44.46 33.27
CA GLU A 267 1.00 45.92 33.40
C GLU A 267 -0.27 46.30 34.17
N GLU A 268 -1.41 45.65 33.92
CA GLU A 268 -2.65 45.90 34.67
C GLU A 268 -2.50 45.50 36.14
N MET A 269 -1.84 44.39 36.44
CA MET A 269 -1.53 43.96 37.81
C MET A 269 -0.59 44.96 38.51
N HIS A 270 0.41 45.48 37.82
CA HIS A 270 1.27 46.55 38.34
C HIS A 270 0.47 47.80 38.67
N LYS A 271 -0.39 48.27 37.75
CA LYS A 271 -1.27 49.42 37.98
C LYS A 271 -2.21 49.20 39.17
N GLN A 272 -2.76 48.00 39.35
CA GLN A 272 -3.60 47.67 40.50
C GLN A 272 -2.83 47.70 41.82
N ARG A 273 -1.61 47.14 41.84
CA ARG A 273 -0.72 47.18 43.01
C ARG A 273 -0.36 48.62 43.39
N GLU A 274 -0.02 49.45 42.42
CA GLU A 274 0.28 50.88 42.64
C GLU A 274 -0.92 51.64 43.21
N ARG A 275 -2.13 51.42 42.67
CA ARG A 275 -3.36 52.02 43.22
C ARG A 275 -3.62 51.54 44.65
N ALA A 276 -3.46 50.26 44.93
CA ALA A 276 -3.65 49.70 46.27
C ALA A 276 -2.64 50.30 47.27
N LEU A 277 -1.37 50.44 46.87
CA LEU A 277 -0.34 51.10 47.68
C LEU A 277 -0.66 52.58 47.92
N ALA A 278 -1.17 53.31 46.92
CA ALA A 278 -1.59 54.69 47.08
C ALA A 278 -2.75 54.84 48.08
N VAL A 279 -3.79 53.99 47.96
CA VAL A 279 -4.91 53.98 48.91
C VAL A 279 -4.44 53.63 50.32
N LEU A 280 -3.53 52.66 50.48
CA LEU A 280 -2.94 52.34 51.78
C LEU A 280 -2.20 53.54 52.36
N ALA A 281 -1.38 54.24 51.57
CA ALA A 281 -0.68 55.44 52.01
C ALA A 281 -1.64 56.57 52.42
N GLU A 282 -2.75 56.76 51.71
CA GLU A 282 -3.81 57.71 52.08
C GLU A 282 -4.46 57.31 53.42
N LYS A 283 -4.80 56.03 53.60
CA LYS A 283 -5.34 55.53 54.88
C LYS A 283 -4.35 55.69 56.02
N ASP A 284 -3.06 55.44 55.80
CA ASP A 284 -2.01 55.63 56.80
C ASP A 284 -1.91 57.10 57.22
N GLN A 285 -1.98 58.04 56.26
CA GLN A 285 -2.02 59.48 56.55
C GLN A 285 -3.28 59.88 57.32
N GLU A 286 -4.46 59.37 56.94
CA GLU A 286 -5.70 59.61 57.69
C GLU A 286 -5.60 59.05 59.12
N LEU A 287 -5.02 57.86 59.30
CA LEU A 287 -4.79 57.27 60.62
C LEU A 287 -3.81 58.11 61.44
N GLU A 288 -2.75 58.64 60.84
CA GLU A 288 -1.82 59.56 61.49
C GLU A 288 -2.50 60.87 61.88
N GLN A 289 -3.35 61.44 61.02
CA GLN A 289 -4.15 62.63 61.32
C GLN A 289 -5.14 62.36 62.46
N LEU A 290 -5.86 61.23 62.44
CA LEU A 290 -6.75 60.83 63.53
C LEU A 290 -5.98 60.62 64.82
N ARG A 291 -4.80 59.99 64.79
CA ARG A 291 -3.93 59.89 65.96
C ARG A 291 -3.51 61.27 66.47
N ALA A 292 -3.11 62.18 65.58
CA ALA A 292 -2.73 63.56 65.94
C ALA A 292 -3.89 64.38 66.52
N VAL A 293 -5.13 64.18 66.03
CA VAL A 293 -6.36 64.83 66.50
C VAL A 293 -6.93 64.15 67.76
N THR A 294 -6.62 62.88 68.00
CA THR A 294 -6.95 62.17 69.24
C THR A 294 -5.91 62.45 70.34
N LEU A 295 -4.67 62.79 69.97
CA LEU A 295 -3.59 63.15 70.90
C LEU A 295 -3.64 64.54 71.60
N PRO A 296 -4.66 65.42 71.45
CA PRO A 296 -4.84 66.56 72.34
C PRO A 296 -5.79 66.27 73.52
N CYS A 297 -6.52 65.15 73.55
CA CYS A 297 -7.46 64.85 74.64
C CYS A 297 -7.35 63.40 75.12
N GLY A 298 -6.54 63.21 76.16
CA GLY A 298 -6.70 62.12 77.11
C GLY A 298 -5.77 60.93 76.88
N LEU A 299 -4.53 61.04 77.36
CA LEU A 299 -3.86 60.02 78.18
C LEU A 299 -2.72 60.72 78.94
N GLN A 300 -3.12 61.59 79.89
CA GLN A 300 -2.25 61.85 81.03
C GLN A 300 -2.07 60.53 81.78
N GLY A 301 -0.82 60.19 82.03
CA GLY A 301 -0.42 58.99 82.72
C GLY A 301 -1.14 58.84 84.05
N SER A 302 -1.75 57.66 84.24
CA SER A 302 -1.94 57.13 85.58
C SER A 302 -0.68 56.35 85.94
N LYS A 303 0.24 57.03 86.63
CA LYS A 303 1.21 56.36 87.50
C LYS A 303 0.44 55.83 88.71
N ASN A 304 0.49 54.52 88.90
CA ASN A 304 0.47 53.75 90.15
C ASN A 304 0.31 52.28 89.70
N SER A 305 1.10 51.29 90.07
CA SER A 305 2.07 51.12 91.16
C SER A 305 2.84 49.84 90.88
N LEU A 306 4.17 49.89 90.98
CA LEU A 306 5.02 48.71 91.10
C LEU A 306 4.74 48.01 92.45
N SER A 307 4.49 46.70 92.45
CA SER A 307 5.24 45.74 93.29
C SER A 307 4.89 44.27 92.94
N PRO A 308 5.77 43.30 93.24
CA PRO A 308 5.95 42.09 92.44
C PRO A 308 5.62 40.77 93.17
N GLY A 309 5.33 39.74 92.37
CA GLY A 309 5.72 38.35 92.65
C GLY A 309 4.80 37.47 93.50
N SER A 310 4.79 36.20 93.11
CA SER A 310 4.42 34.98 93.87
C SER A 310 2.98 34.47 93.77
N ASP A 311 2.88 33.40 92.98
CA ASP A 311 2.32 32.10 93.33
C ASP A 311 0.84 31.73 93.10
N VAL A 312 0.70 30.79 92.17
CA VAL A 312 0.12 29.45 92.35
C VAL A 312 -1.42 29.30 92.34
N ALA A 313 -1.84 28.64 91.27
CA ALA A 313 -2.81 27.54 91.18
C ALA A 313 -4.32 27.80 91.20
N SER A 314 -4.94 26.93 90.39
CA SER A 314 -6.31 26.42 90.48
C SER A 314 -7.39 27.43 90.07
N GLY A 315 -8.22 27.17 89.09
CA GLY A 315 -8.83 25.89 88.75
C GLY A 315 -10.35 26.09 88.86
N GLU A 316 -11.08 25.51 87.90
CA GLU A 316 -12.53 25.34 87.88
C GLU A 316 -13.35 26.60 87.52
N SER A 317 -13.99 26.67 86.33
CA SER A 317 -15.16 25.96 85.81
C SER A 317 -16.36 26.95 85.71
N PRO A 318 -17.51 26.61 85.09
CA PRO A 318 -18.00 27.30 83.91
C PRO A 318 -19.40 27.91 84.11
N GLY A 319 -19.87 28.64 83.10
CA GLY A 319 -21.26 29.05 82.99
C GLY A 319 -21.64 30.20 83.93
N ASP A 320 -22.66 30.97 83.67
CA ASP A 320 -23.50 31.11 82.50
C ASP A 320 -24.19 32.47 82.74
N ASP A 321 -24.61 33.03 81.63
CA ASP A 321 -25.81 33.83 81.54
C ASP A 321 -25.81 35.36 81.80
N SER A 322 -26.45 35.98 80.82
CA SER A 322 -27.30 37.16 80.88
C SER A 322 -26.68 38.55 80.78
N SER A 323 -26.72 39.03 79.52
CA SER A 323 -27.49 40.20 79.08
C SER A 323 -27.38 41.48 79.89
N GLU A 324 -26.91 42.55 79.25
CA GLU A 324 -27.73 43.76 79.02
C GLU A 324 -26.94 44.82 78.24
N GLY A 325 -27.63 45.53 77.34
CA GLY A 325 -27.18 46.85 76.90
C GLY A 325 -26.76 47.00 75.44
N LEU A 326 -27.61 46.60 74.48
CA LEU A 326 -27.73 47.43 73.29
C LEU A 326 -28.23 48.80 73.73
N PRO A 327 -27.60 49.87 73.24
CA PRO A 327 -28.41 50.76 72.42
C PRO A 327 -27.71 51.09 71.11
N GLN A 328 -28.54 51.47 70.15
CA GLN A 328 -28.19 52.13 68.89
C GLN A 328 -28.07 51.21 67.68
N ALA A 329 -29.24 50.70 67.30
CA ALA A 329 -29.64 50.67 65.90
C ALA A 329 -29.30 52.03 65.25
N LEU A 330 -28.33 52.01 64.35
CA LEU A 330 -28.10 53.13 63.43
C LEU A 330 -29.24 53.15 62.40
N PRO A 331 -29.77 54.32 62.05
CA PRO A 331 -30.89 54.45 61.14
C PRO A 331 -30.50 53.95 59.75
N LEU A 332 -31.42 53.20 59.15
CA LEU A 332 -31.50 52.83 57.74
C LEU A 332 -31.04 54.00 56.83
N ALA A 333 -29.82 53.92 56.32
CA ALA A 333 -29.37 54.75 55.20
C ALA A 333 -29.63 53.98 53.90
N ALA A 334 -30.84 54.08 53.36
CA ALA A 334 -31.10 53.79 51.95
C ALA A 334 -30.77 55.06 51.15
N PRO A 335 -29.77 55.01 50.25
CA PRO A 335 -30.08 54.72 48.84
C PRO A 335 -29.08 53.75 48.16
N THR A 336 -28.43 52.84 48.91
CA THR A 336 -27.45 51.87 48.38
C THR A 336 -28.01 50.45 48.12
N GLU A 337 -29.28 50.20 48.44
CA GLU A 337 -29.97 48.93 48.13
C GLU A 337 -29.98 48.56 46.63
N PRO A 338 -30.31 49.46 45.67
CA PRO A 338 -30.34 49.09 44.26
C PRO A 338 -28.95 48.70 43.71
N THR A 339 -27.86 49.26 44.24
CA THR A 339 -26.50 48.92 43.81
C THR A 339 -26.08 47.52 44.27
N PHE A 340 -26.47 47.13 45.49
CA PHE A 340 -26.19 45.79 46.02
C PHE A 340 -26.95 44.70 45.26
N PHE A 341 -28.23 44.94 44.92
CA PHE A 341 -29.02 44.00 44.11
C PHE A 341 -28.47 43.85 42.69
N LEU A 342 -28.06 44.95 42.03
CA LEU A 342 -27.44 44.89 40.70
C LEU A 342 -26.09 44.15 40.72
N TYR A 343 -25.28 44.33 41.76
CA TYR A 343 -24.04 43.59 41.93
C TYR A 343 -24.27 42.09 42.16
N ALA A 344 -25.23 41.73 43.00
CA ALA A 344 -25.62 40.34 43.23
C ALA A 344 -26.14 39.68 41.94
N GLU A 345 -26.92 40.40 41.13
CA GLU A 345 -27.40 39.93 39.84
C GLU A 345 -26.24 39.74 38.84
N GLN A 346 -25.29 40.68 38.78
CA GLN A 346 -24.09 40.53 37.96
C GLN A 346 -23.23 39.34 38.39
N LEU A 347 -23.10 39.10 39.69
CA LEU A 347 -22.40 37.94 40.24
C LEU A 347 -23.09 36.64 39.81
N ALA A 348 -24.42 36.57 39.93
CA ALA A 348 -25.19 35.41 39.51
C ALA A 348 -25.04 35.13 37.99
N ARG A 349 -25.07 36.18 37.15
CA ARG A 349 -24.83 36.04 35.71
C ARG A 349 -23.44 35.50 35.41
N LYS A 350 -22.41 35.99 36.14
CA LYS A 350 -21.04 35.49 36.02
C LYS A 350 -20.89 34.07 36.50
N GLU A 351 -21.58 33.68 37.57
CA GLU A 351 -21.60 32.29 38.05
C GLU A 351 -22.24 31.34 37.04
N VAL A 352 -23.36 31.73 36.41
CA VAL A 352 -23.97 30.94 35.33
C VAL A 352 -23.03 30.82 34.13
N GLU A 353 -22.37 31.91 33.72
CA GLU A 353 -21.39 31.91 32.65
C GLU A 353 -20.20 30.99 32.97
N ILE A 354 -19.66 31.05 34.19
CA ILE A 354 -18.58 30.17 34.65
C ILE A 354 -19.02 28.70 34.63
N VAL A 355 -20.25 28.40 35.08
CA VAL A 355 -20.77 27.03 35.05
C VAL A 355 -20.96 26.55 33.61
N ALA A 356 -21.45 27.40 32.71
CA ALA A 356 -21.59 27.09 31.29
C ALA A 356 -20.22 26.84 30.63
N LEU A 357 -19.24 27.70 30.89
CA LEU A 357 -17.86 27.54 30.40
C LEU A 357 -17.19 26.28 30.97
N ARG A 358 -17.40 25.95 32.25
CA ARG A 358 -16.92 24.70 32.85
C ARG A 358 -17.55 23.46 32.19
N LYS A 359 -18.86 23.50 31.91
CA LYS A 359 -19.55 22.42 31.18
C LYS A 359 -19.02 22.29 29.75
N GLN A 360 -18.79 23.39 29.05
CA GLN A 360 -18.23 23.38 27.69
C GLN A 360 -16.78 22.86 27.69
N LYS A 361 -15.95 23.31 28.64
CA LYS A 361 -14.60 22.79 28.86
C LYS A 361 -14.62 21.28 29.06
N HIS A 362 -15.46 20.78 29.96
CA HIS A 362 -15.56 19.34 30.22
C HIS A 362 -16.01 18.55 28.98
N ARG A 363 -16.95 19.09 28.20
CA ARG A 363 -17.37 18.49 26.91
C ARG A 363 -16.20 18.39 25.94
N LEU A 364 -15.45 19.49 25.75
CA LEU A 364 -14.28 19.51 24.88
C LEU A 364 -13.18 18.58 25.37
N GLU A 365 -12.94 18.49 26.69
CA GLU A 365 -12.00 17.54 27.27
C GLU A 365 -12.42 16.09 27.00
N THR A 366 -13.71 15.76 27.13
CA THR A 366 -14.20 14.41 26.78
C THR A 366 -14.10 14.11 25.29
N GLU A 367 -14.33 15.09 24.41
CA GLU A 367 -14.14 14.94 22.96
C GLU A 367 -12.66 14.74 22.61
N LEU A 368 -11.77 15.47 23.27
CA LEU A 368 -10.32 15.34 23.12
C LEU A 368 -9.87 13.94 23.55
N HIS A 369 -10.32 13.44 24.70
CA HIS A 369 -10.01 12.08 25.13
C HIS A 369 -10.53 11.02 24.16
N ARG A 370 -11.77 11.16 23.66
CA ARG A 370 -12.32 10.26 22.63
C ARG A 370 -11.55 10.32 21.31
N LEU A 371 -11.04 11.49 20.93
CA LEU A 371 -10.18 11.64 19.75
C LEU A 371 -8.82 10.99 19.97
N GLN A 372 -8.20 11.17 21.14
CA GLN A 372 -6.96 10.50 21.50
C GLN A 372 -7.10 8.97 21.50
N GLU A 373 -8.16 8.43 22.10
CA GLU A 373 -8.45 7.00 22.08
C GLU A 373 -8.60 6.48 20.64
N ARG A 374 -9.33 7.19 19.77
CA ARG A 374 -9.45 6.82 18.37
C ARG A 374 -8.12 6.83 17.63
N LEU A 375 -7.30 7.87 17.83
CA LEU A 375 -5.97 7.96 17.22
C LEU A 375 -5.05 6.83 17.69
N LEU A 376 -5.11 6.43 18.96
CA LEU A 376 -4.34 5.29 19.47
C LEU A 376 -4.79 3.99 18.80
N VAL A 377 -6.10 3.74 18.73
CA VAL A 377 -6.67 2.54 18.10
C VAL A 377 -6.34 2.49 16.60
N GLU A 378 -6.45 3.61 15.89
CA GLU A 378 -6.08 3.71 14.48
C GLU A 378 -4.56 3.51 14.29
N GLY A 379 -3.74 4.07 15.18
CA GLY A 379 -2.29 3.85 15.17
C GLY A 379 -1.90 2.38 15.40
N GLU A 380 -2.58 1.68 16.30
CA GLU A 380 -2.39 0.24 16.52
C GLU A 380 -2.79 -0.58 15.29
N LYS A 381 -3.95 -0.30 14.68
CA LYS A 381 -4.40 -0.96 13.45
C LYS A 381 -3.41 -0.77 12.30
N HIS A 382 -2.96 0.46 12.08
CA HIS A 382 -1.98 0.73 11.02
C HIS A 382 -0.64 0.04 11.30
N ARG A 383 -0.22 -0.06 12.57
CA ARG A 383 0.98 -0.80 12.94
C ARG A 383 0.83 -2.30 12.68
N GLU A 384 -0.33 -2.88 12.97
CA GLU A 384 -0.66 -4.28 12.66
C GLU A 384 -0.70 -4.53 11.16
N GLU A 385 -1.34 -3.66 10.38
CA GLU A 385 -1.39 -3.71 8.91
C GLU A 385 0.01 -3.65 8.30
N VAL A 386 0.84 -2.71 8.77
CA VAL A 386 2.23 -2.59 8.33
C VAL A 386 3.03 -3.85 8.68
N SER A 387 2.85 -4.42 9.88
CA SER A 387 3.49 -5.68 10.26
C SER A 387 3.06 -6.83 9.35
N ALA A 388 1.75 -6.96 9.09
CA ALA A 388 1.21 -8.01 8.24
C ALA A 388 1.71 -7.90 6.79
N LEU A 389 1.72 -6.69 6.23
CA LEU A 389 2.26 -6.43 4.89
C LEU A 389 3.77 -6.70 4.83
N GLN A 390 4.52 -6.32 5.87
CA GLN A 390 5.95 -6.66 5.96
C GLN A 390 6.18 -8.17 5.99
N ASP A 391 5.37 -8.91 6.73
CA ASP A 391 5.44 -10.38 6.77
C ASP A 391 5.08 -11.01 5.43
N GLU A 392 4.07 -10.48 4.72
CA GLU A 392 3.73 -10.91 3.36
C GLU A 392 4.85 -10.63 2.36
N ILE A 393 5.48 -9.45 2.42
CA ILE A 393 6.63 -9.10 1.60
C ILE A 393 7.79 -10.06 1.89
N GLN A 394 8.11 -10.31 3.16
CA GLN A 394 9.15 -11.25 3.54
C GLN A 394 8.84 -12.67 3.05
N LYS A 395 7.58 -13.10 3.13
CA LYS A 395 7.13 -14.39 2.60
C LYS A 395 7.32 -14.46 1.09
N ASN A 396 6.87 -13.45 0.35
CA ASN A 396 7.00 -13.39 -1.10
C ASN A 396 8.47 -13.37 -1.55
N LEU A 397 9.34 -12.64 -0.83
CA LEU A 397 10.78 -12.64 -1.06
C LEU A 397 11.36 -14.05 -0.86
N ARG A 398 10.98 -14.75 0.21
CA ARG A 398 11.42 -16.14 0.44
C ARG A 398 10.93 -17.09 -0.65
N ASP A 399 9.68 -16.96 -1.09
CA ASP A 399 9.10 -17.81 -2.13
C ASP A 399 9.79 -17.59 -3.49
N LYS A 400 10.05 -16.34 -3.88
CA LYS A 400 10.87 -16.01 -5.06
C LYS A 400 12.31 -16.53 -4.95
N SER A 401 12.89 -16.49 -3.75
CA SER A 401 14.23 -17.04 -3.50
C SER A 401 14.26 -18.57 -3.63
N ARG A 402 13.15 -19.25 -3.36
CA ARG A 402 13.00 -20.72 -3.50
C ARG A 402 12.82 -21.15 -4.96
N GLU A 403 12.17 -20.34 -5.79
CA GLU A 403 11.99 -20.61 -7.23
C GLU A 403 13.31 -20.73 -8.01
N GLY A 404 14.41 -20.15 -7.49
CA GLY A 404 15.77 -20.29 -8.04
C GLY A 404 16.63 -21.40 -7.41
N ALA A 405 16.11 -22.16 -6.43
CA ALA A 405 16.90 -23.17 -5.72
C ALA A 405 17.07 -24.45 -6.57
N ASN A 406 18.32 -24.89 -6.77
CA ASN A 406 18.63 -26.13 -7.46
C ASN A 406 18.14 -27.35 -6.64
N LEU A 407 17.00 -27.91 -7.02
CA LEU A 407 16.35 -29.04 -6.34
C LEU A 407 17.22 -30.30 -6.29
N GLU A 408 18.11 -30.52 -7.26
CA GLU A 408 19.05 -31.64 -7.23
C GLU A 408 20.11 -31.48 -6.13
N TYR A 409 20.59 -30.24 -5.91
CA TYR A 409 21.49 -29.95 -4.80
C TYR A 409 20.82 -30.14 -3.44
N LEU A 410 19.57 -29.65 -3.32
CA LEU A 410 18.78 -29.84 -2.10
C LEU A 410 18.53 -31.32 -1.82
N LYS A 411 18.13 -32.10 -2.82
CA LYS A 411 17.97 -33.55 -2.74
C LYS A 411 19.25 -34.23 -2.26
N ASN A 412 20.42 -33.85 -2.79
CA ASN A 412 21.69 -34.42 -2.37
C ASN A 412 22.07 -34.07 -0.92
N ILE A 413 21.77 -32.85 -0.46
CA ILE A 413 22.02 -32.48 0.95
C ILE A 413 21.03 -33.19 1.88
N VAL A 414 19.74 -33.26 1.52
CA VAL A 414 18.73 -33.98 2.31
C VAL A 414 19.07 -35.47 2.39
N TYR A 415 19.50 -36.07 1.28
CA TYR A 415 20.01 -37.45 1.28
C TYR A 415 21.21 -37.62 2.22
N ARG A 416 22.20 -36.70 2.18
CA ARG A 416 23.33 -36.71 3.12
C ARG A 416 22.88 -36.54 4.57
N PHE A 417 21.95 -35.63 4.84
CA PHE A 417 21.39 -35.41 6.18
C PHE A 417 20.73 -36.68 6.75
N LEU A 418 20.01 -37.43 5.92
CA LEU A 418 19.36 -38.69 6.31
C LEU A 418 20.32 -39.87 6.46
N THR A 419 21.44 -39.88 5.73
CA THR A 419 22.40 -41.00 5.71
C THR A 419 23.62 -40.80 6.61
N LEU A 420 23.92 -39.57 7.03
CA LEU A 420 25.05 -39.25 7.92
C LEU A 420 24.80 -39.77 9.34
N PRO A 421 25.71 -40.58 9.92
CA PRO A 421 25.62 -41.05 11.30
C PRO A 421 26.13 -40.02 12.32
N ASP A 422 26.98 -39.09 11.90
CA ASP A 422 27.58 -38.06 12.76
C ASP A 422 26.61 -36.91 13.06
N SER A 423 26.47 -36.56 14.34
CA SER A 423 25.63 -35.47 14.83
C SER A 423 26.11 -34.10 14.38
N LEU A 424 27.43 -33.88 14.27
CA LEU A 424 28.00 -32.59 13.86
C LEU A 424 27.78 -32.37 12.36
N GLY A 425 28.11 -33.36 11.52
CA GLY A 425 27.82 -33.32 10.09
C GLY A 425 26.31 -33.20 9.78
N ARG A 426 25.45 -33.77 10.63
CA ARG A 426 23.99 -33.62 10.53
C ARG A 426 23.53 -32.21 10.86
N GLN A 427 24.12 -31.54 11.86
CA GLN A 427 23.82 -30.13 12.15
C GLN A 427 24.30 -29.19 11.03
N GLN A 428 25.46 -29.46 10.44
CA GLN A 428 25.98 -28.66 9.32
C GLN A 428 25.09 -28.79 8.07
N THR A 429 24.68 -30.02 7.73
CA THR A 429 23.76 -30.27 6.61
C THR A 429 22.35 -29.72 6.89
N LEU A 430 21.85 -29.76 8.13
CA LEU A 430 20.62 -29.08 8.54
C LEU A 430 20.71 -27.57 8.34
N THR A 431 21.82 -26.96 8.77
CA THR A 431 22.05 -25.53 8.60
C THR A 431 22.04 -25.16 7.12
N ALA A 432 22.68 -25.96 6.26
CA ALA A 432 22.64 -25.78 4.81
C ALA A 432 21.21 -25.88 4.25
N ILE A 433 20.42 -26.86 4.68
CA ILE A 433 19.00 -27.00 4.29
C ILE A 433 18.19 -25.77 4.69
N LEU A 434 18.33 -25.29 5.94
CA LEU A 434 17.65 -24.10 6.46
C LEU A 434 18.00 -22.83 5.67
N THR A 435 19.24 -22.72 5.20
CA THR A 435 19.68 -21.59 4.36
C THR A 435 19.14 -21.66 2.94
N ILE A 436 19.19 -22.84 2.30
CA ILE A 436 18.71 -23.02 0.91
C ILE A 436 17.20 -22.81 0.83
N LEU A 437 16.46 -23.28 1.82
CA LEU A 437 15.01 -23.13 1.90
C LEU A 437 14.55 -21.79 2.52
N HIS A 438 15.50 -20.91 2.85
CA HIS A 438 15.26 -19.56 3.37
C HIS A 438 14.25 -19.54 4.55
N PHE A 439 14.51 -20.36 5.57
CA PHE A 439 13.64 -20.45 6.75
C PHE A 439 13.55 -19.12 7.49
N SER A 440 12.37 -18.82 8.02
CA SER A 440 12.14 -17.67 8.89
C SER A 440 12.97 -17.78 10.17
N PRO A 441 13.32 -16.66 10.84
CA PRO A 441 13.97 -16.70 12.14
C PRO A 441 13.15 -17.49 13.17
N GLU A 442 11.81 -17.43 13.12
CA GLU A 442 10.93 -18.20 14.01
C GLU A 442 10.94 -19.70 13.72
N GLU A 443 10.98 -20.08 12.43
CA GLU A 443 11.08 -21.47 11.99
C GLU A 443 12.45 -22.05 12.36
N LYS A 444 13.53 -21.27 12.17
CA LYS A 444 14.89 -21.65 12.61
C LYS A 444 14.95 -21.87 14.12
N LEU A 445 14.33 -20.99 14.90
CA LEU A 445 14.23 -21.16 16.36
C LEU A 445 13.39 -22.37 16.74
N SER A 446 12.29 -22.64 16.03
CA SER A 446 11.44 -23.81 16.26
C SER A 446 12.16 -25.11 15.95
N VAL A 447 12.92 -25.16 14.85
CA VAL A 447 13.77 -26.30 14.48
C VAL A 447 14.92 -26.46 15.48
N ALA A 448 15.57 -25.37 15.89
CA ALA A 448 16.65 -25.40 16.88
C ALA A 448 16.17 -25.86 18.27
N LYS A 449 14.96 -25.46 18.69
CA LYS A 449 14.30 -25.91 19.93
C LYS A 449 13.92 -27.40 19.91
N GLN A 450 13.63 -27.95 18.74
CA GLN A 450 13.35 -29.39 18.57
C GLN A 450 14.62 -30.22 18.35
N SER A 451 15.74 -29.59 18.02
CA SER A 451 17.03 -30.24 17.76
C SER A 451 17.88 -30.69 18.97
N PRO A 452 17.63 -30.35 20.26
CA PRO A 452 18.54 -30.75 21.32
C PRO A 452 18.34 -32.20 21.80
N TYR A 453 17.28 -32.89 21.37
CA TYR A 453 17.05 -34.29 21.71
C TYR A 453 16.69 -35.10 20.46
N GLY A 454 17.73 -35.66 19.82
CA GLY A 454 17.55 -36.66 18.78
C GLY A 454 16.71 -37.82 19.27
N SER A 455 15.63 -38.13 18.55
CA SER A 455 14.99 -39.47 18.48
C SER A 455 13.63 -39.49 17.78
N ARG A 456 13.12 -38.40 17.19
CA ARG A 456 11.80 -38.48 16.53
C ARG A 456 11.81 -39.22 15.18
N TRP A 457 12.95 -39.27 14.49
CA TRP A 457 13.04 -39.82 13.13
C TRP A 457 13.55 -41.27 13.06
N LEU A 458 13.94 -41.88 14.18
CA LEU A 458 14.45 -43.27 14.24
C LEU A 458 13.66 -44.19 15.17
N SER A 459 12.50 -43.77 15.70
CA SER A 459 11.61 -44.67 16.45
C SER A 459 10.69 -45.47 15.53
N GLY A 460 11.27 -46.15 14.54
CA GLY A 460 10.62 -47.21 13.78
C GLY A 460 11.39 -48.50 14.07
N LYS A 461 10.98 -49.21 15.13
CA LYS A 461 11.55 -50.51 15.50
C LYS A 461 11.43 -51.48 14.31
N ARG A 462 12.54 -52.15 14.04
CA ARG A 462 12.59 -53.42 13.31
C ARG A 462 11.89 -54.51 14.10
#